data_AF-A0A0T5ZZE6-F1
#
_entry.id   AF-A0A0T5ZZE6-F1
#
_cell.length_a   1.000
_cell.length_b   1.000
_cell.length_c   1.000
_cell.angle_alpha   90.00
_cell.angle_beta   90.00
_cell.angle_gamma   90.00
#
_symmetry.space_group_name_H-M   'P 1'
#
loop_
_entity.id
_entity.type
_entity.pdbx_description
1 polymer ?
#
loop_
_entity_poly.entity_id
_entity_poly.type
_entity_poly.pdbx_seq_one_letter_code
_entity_poly.pdbx_strand_id
1 'polypeptide(L)' 'RPDLGRFVAGADQRDPKALLDRLLAGLLHNQVTPDTRDVLLKQLSDPEILRATSDHRTLNPDVEKIAALVLGSPEFQRR' A
#
# COMPACT_ATOMS: atom_id res chain seq x y z
N ARG A 1 2.81 15.98 -8.08
CA ARG A 1 2.40 14.73 -7.40
C ARG A 1 3.60 14.21 -6.62
N PRO A 2 3.44 13.69 -5.39
CA PRO A 2 4.53 12.97 -4.73
C PRO A 2 5.00 11.84 -5.66
N ASP A 3 6.30 11.72 -5.86
CA ASP A 3 6.86 10.61 -6.61
C ASP A 3 6.69 9.35 -5.76
N LEU A 4 5.66 8.55 -6.07
CA LEU A 4 5.36 7.31 -5.35
C LEU A 4 6.28 6.17 -5.80
N GLY A 5 6.74 6.22 -7.05
CA GLY A 5 7.63 5.24 -7.66
C GLY A 5 8.94 5.07 -6.89
N ARG A 6 9.52 6.18 -6.39
CA ARG A 6 10.73 6.12 -5.56
C ARG A 6 10.55 5.35 -4.24
N PHE A 7 9.35 5.34 -3.67
CA PHE A 7 9.11 4.67 -2.38
C PHE A 7 9.03 3.16 -2.55
N VAL A 8 8.40 2.71 -3.64
CA VAL A 8 8.24 1.29 -3.96
C VAL A 8 9.41 0.71 -4.75
N ALA A 9 10.44 1.51 -5.04
CA ALA A 9 11.64 1.05 -5.73
C ALA A 9 12.30 -0.12 -4.99
N GLY A 10 12.44 -1.26 -5.68
CA GLY A 10 13.02 -2.49 -5.11
C GLY A 10 12.06 -3.34 -4.27
N ALA A 11 10.76 -3.05 -4.23
CA ALA A 11 9.76 -4.03 -3.82
C ALA A 11 9.29 -4.88 -5.01
N ASP A 12 8.81 -6.08 -4.72
CA ASP A 12 8.06 -6.87 -5.70
C ASP A 12 6.75 -6.15 -6.00
N GLN A 13 6.61 -5.66 -7.24
CA GLN A 13 5.41 -4.95 -7.68
C GLN A 13 4.18 -5.84 -7.76
N ARG A 14 4.35 -7.16 -7.71
CA ARG A 14 3.25 -8.14 -7.69
C ARG A 14 2.81 -8.47 -6.27
N ASP A 15 3.60 -8.11 -5.27
CA ASP A 15 3.27 -8.33 -3.86
C ASP A 15 2.72 -7.04 -3.24
N PRO A 16 1.39 -6.94 -3.05
CA PRO A 16 0.76 -5.74 -2.52
C PRO A 16 1.24 -5.44 -1.09
N LYS A 17 1.64 -6.46 -0.31
CA LYS A 17 2.14 -6.28 1.05
C LYS A 17 3.52 -5.63 1.06
N ALA A 18 4.43 -6.07 0.19
CA ALA A 18 5.74 -5.44 0.00
C ALA A 18 5.60 -3.98 -0.44
N LEU A 19 4.66 -3.67 -1.33
CA LEU A 19 4.36 -2.30 -1.74
C LEU A 19 3.87 -1.45 -0.56
N LEU A 20 2.94 -1.97 0.25
CA LEU A 20 2.46 -1.30 1.46
C LEU A 20 3.60 -1.05 2.46
N ASP A 21 4.44 -2.05 2.76
CA ASP A 21 5.58 -1.91 3.68
C ASP A 21 6.55 -0.82 3.22
N ARG A 22 6.84 -0.74 1.91
CA ARG A 22 7.66 0.32 1.34
C ARG A 22 7.05 1.71 1.51
N LEU A 23 5.75 1.83 1.29
CA LEU A 23 5.02 3.09 1.46
C LEU A 23 4.98 3.51 2.94
N LEU A 24 4.76 2.58 3.87
CA LEU A 24 4.81 2.84 5.31
C LEU A 24 6.21 3.30 5.75
N ALA A 25 7.26 2.65 5.25
CA ALA A 25 8.64 3.06 5.54
C ALA A 25 8.96 4.45 4.96
N GLY A 26 8.55 4.73 3.72
CA GLY A 26 8.87 5.97 3.02
C GLY A 26 8.03 7.18 3.43
N LEU A 27 6.74 6.97 3.67
CA LEU A 27 5.79 8.05 4.01
C LEU A 27 5.68 8.25 5.52
N LEU A 28 5.66 7.18 6.30
CA LEU A 28 5.44 7.22 7.75
C LEU A 28 6.71 6.94 8.57
N HIS A 29 7.87 6.70 7.94
CA HIS A 29 9.09 6.28 8.66
C HIS A 29 8.83 5.08 9.59
N ASN A 30 7.94 4.18 9.17
CA ASN A 30 7.48 3.02 9.94
C ASN A 30 6.79 3.37 11.28
N GLN A 31 6.33 4.61 11.47
CA GLN A 31 5.53 5.06 12.60
C GLN A 31 4.05 4.75 12.37
N VAL A 32 3.71 3.46 12.31
CA VAL A 32 2.33 2.97 12.17
C VAL A 32 2.02 2.03 13.32
N THR A 33 0.82 2.16 13.91
CA THR A 33 0.40 1.23 14.95
C THR A 33 0.07 -0.15 14.38
N PRO A 34 0.21 -1.23 15.16
CA PRO A 34 -0.18 -2.58 14.71
C PRO A 34 -1.65 -2.67 14.29
N ASP A 35 -2.54 -1.94 14.98
CA ASP A 35 -3.97 -1.89 14.69
C ASP A 35 -4.23 -1.25 13.31
N THR A 36 -3.65 -0.07 13.03
CA THR A 36 -3.78 0.54 11.71
C THR A 36 -3.16 -0.32 10.62
N ARG A 37 -2.02 -0.97 10.88
CA ARG A 37 -1.41 -1.89 9.92
C ARG A 37 -2.35 -3.03 9.57
N ASP A 38 -3.03 -3.62 10.55
CA ASP A 38 -4.03 -4.67 10.32
C ASP A 38 -5.20 -4.18 9.47
N VAL A 39 -5.71 -2.98 9.77
CA VAL A 39 -6.78 -2.34 8.97
C VAL A 39 -6.32 -2.12 7.52
N LEU A 40 -5.11 -1.61 7.30
CA LEU A 40 -4.54 -1.41 5.97
C LEU A 40 -4.38 -2.74 5.22
N LEU A 41 -3.94 -3.80 5.90
CA LEU A 41 -3.82 -5.15 5.31
C LEU A 41 -5.17 -5.76 4.92
N LYS A 42 -6.21 -5.51 5.71
CA LYS A 42 -7.59 -5.91 5.37
C LYS A 42 -8.07 -5.20 4.11
N GLN A 43 -7.88 -3.88 4.04
CA GLN A 43 -8.25 -3.09 2.85
C GLN A 43 -7.44 -3.49 1.62
N LEU A 44 -6.16 -3.83 1.79
CA LEU A 44 -5.30 -4.32 0.71
C LEU A 44 -5.80 -5.62 0.05
N SER A 45 -6.59 -6.41 0.77
CA SER A 45 -7.21 -7.62 0.23
C SER A 45 -8.41 -7.34 -0.67
N ASP A 46 -8.80 -6.07 -0.82
CA ASP A 46 -9.90 -5.65 -1.67
C ASP A 46 -9.54 -5.85 -3.16
N PRO A 47 -10.40 -6.52 -3.95
CA PRO A 47 -10.13 -6.82 -5.35
C PRO A 47 -9.94 -5.56 -6.21
N GLU A 48 -10.52 -4.42 -5.84
CA GLU A 48 -10.32 -3.17 -6.56
C GLU A 48 -8.90 -2.61 -6.40
N ILE A 49 -8.21 -2.95 -5.31
CA ILE A 49 -6.82 -2.55 -5.04
C ILE A 49 -5.85 -3.51 -5.70
N LEU A 50 -6.16 -4.81 -5.64
CA LEU A 50 -5.38 -5.85 -6.28
C LEU A 50 -5.48 -5.82 -7.82
N ARG A 51 -6.46 -5.09 -8.36
CA ARG A 51 -6.89 -5.13 -9.77
C ARG A 51 -6.92 -6.58 -10.27
N ALA A 52 -7.45 -7.47 -9.44
CA ALA A 52 -7.55 -8.88 -9.77
C ALA A 52 -8.50 -9.00 -10.97
N THR A 53 -7.95 -9.25 -12.15
CA THR A 53 -8.76 -9.59 -13.32
C THR A 53 -9.30 -11.00 -13.12
N SER A 54 -10.44 -11.32 -13.76
CA SER A 54 -11.03 -12.67 -13.69
C SER A 54 -10.08 -13.78 -14.16
N ASP A 55 -9.00 -13.41 -14.88
CA ASP A 55 -7.87 -14.29 -15.17
C ASP A 55 -6.82 -14.14 -14.04
N HIS A 56 -7.02 -14.88 -12.96
CA HIS A 56 -6.21 -14.88 -11.72
C HIS A 56 -4.70 -15.18 -11.89
N ARG A 57 -4.11 -15.05 -13.09
CA ARG A 57 -2.69 -15.33 -13.37
C ARG A 57 -1.74 -14.22 -12.98
N THR A 58 -2.20 -12.98 -12.86
CA THR A 58 -1.32 -11.85 -12.54
C THR A 58 -2.04 -10.83 -11.68
N LEU A 59 -1.62 -10.73 -10.42
CA LEU A 59 -1.91 -9.57 -9.58
C LEU A 59 -1.14 -8.37 -10.14
N ASN A 60 -1.84 -7.26 -10.35
CA ASN A 60 -1.24 -5.97 -10.69
C ASN A 60 -1.73 -4.90 -9.71
N PRO A 61 -1.23 -4.94 -8.47
CA PRO A 61 -1.67 -4.04 -7.41
C PRO A 61 -1.53 -2.58 -7.81
N ASP A 62 -2.57 -1.80 -7.56
CA ASP A 62 -2.61 -0.39 -7.89
C ASP A 62 -1.84 0.43 -6.84
N VAL A 63 -0.58 0.78 -7.16
CA VAL A 63 0.30 1.56 -6.26
C VAL A 63 -0.33 2.89 -5.83
N GLU A 64 -1.09 3.55 -6.72
CA GLU A 64 -1.76 4.80 -6.37
C GLU A 64 -2.87 4.56 -5.33
N LYS A 65 -3.65 3.49 -5.47
CA LYS A 65 -4.66 3.11 -4.46
C LYS A 65 -4.03 2.70 -3.13
N ILE A 66 -2.95 1.91 -3.15
CA ILE A 66 -2.25 1.51 -1.91
C ILE A 66 -1.67 2.74 -1.21
N ALA A 67 -1.09 3.69 -1.96
CA ALA A 67 -0.63 4.94 -1.39
C ALA A 67 -1.78 5.76 -0.79
N ALA A 68 -2.94 5.81 -1.46
CA ALA A 68 -4.13 6.48 -0.93
C ALA A 68 -4.58 5.88 0.42
N LEU A 69 -4.47 4.56 0.61
CA LEU A 69 -4.73 3.93 1.91
C LEU A 69 -3.80 4.46 3.00
N VAL A 70 -2.50 4.52 2.72
CA VAL A 70 -1.49 5.02 3.67
C VAL A 70 -1.71 6.50 3.97
N LEU A 71 -2.01 7.31 2.96
CA LEU A 71 -2.31 8.73 3.12
C LEU A 71 -3.60 8.97 3.93
N GLY A 72 -4.59 8.08 3.82
CA GLY A 72 -5.82 8.12 4.59
C GLY A 72 -5.71 7.58 6.02
N SER A 73 -4.57 7.00 6.40
CA SER A 73 -4.37 6.43 7.73
C SER A 73 -4.36 7.51 8.83
N PRO A 74 -4.86 7.20 10.04
CA PRO A 74 -4.87 8.16 11.15
C PRO A 74 -3.46 8.66 11.51
N GLU A 75 -2.41 7.87 11.36
CA GLU A 75 -1.03 8.28 11.61
C GLU A 75 -0.53 9.30 10.59
N PHE A 76 -0.92 9.17 9.31
CA PHE A 76 -0.56 10.17 8.30
C PHE A 76 -1.32 11.48 8.54
N GLN A 77 -2.61 11.40 8.87
CA GLN A 77 -3.46 12.57 9.12
C GLN A 77 -3.09 13.35 10.40
N ARG A 78 -2.38 12.70 11.33
CA ARG A 78 -1.91 13.30 12.60
C ARG A 78 -0.57 14.03 12.48
N ARG A 79 0.15 13.88 11.36
CA ARG A 79 1.44 14.54 11.09
C ARG A 79 1.24 15.86 10.37
#